data_AF-A0A1V5FZ20-F1
#
_entry.id   AF-A0A1V5FZ20-F1
#
_cell.length_a   1.000
_cell.length_b   1.000
_cell.length_c   1.000
_cell.angle_alpha   90.00
_cell.angle_beta   90.00
_cell.angle_gamma   90.00
#
_symmetry.space_group_name_H-M   'P 1'
#
loop_
_entity.id
_entity.type
_entity.pdbx_description
1 polymer ?
#
loop_
_entity_poly.entity_id
_entity_poly.type
_entity_poly.pdbx_seq_one_letter_code
_entity_poly.pdbx_strand_id
1 'polypeptide(L)'
;MLAGELYEVVLQAQEDVQLVVPPSKAMLAEGTYAGVLRLRIPAAGRYRIALDSGAWMDVVDAGSVINSSEFSGALTCTKPAKIVLYDLPQNATLYLQLTGSASDRVRVSVVPHNDAQ
;
A
#
# COMPACT_ATOMS: atom_id res chain seq x y z
N MET A 1 -10.60 2.10 -3.31
CA MET A 1 -9.83 1.79 -4.54
C MET A 1 -10.21 0.42 -5.06
N LEU A 2 -10.24 0.28 -6.38
CA LEU A 2 -10.44 -0.98 -7.08
C LEU A 2 -9.11 -1.50 -7.62
N ALA A 3 -8.98 -2.82 -7.72
CA ALA A 3 -7.85 -3.42 -8.42
C ALA A 3 -7.95 -3.15 -9.94
N GLY A 4 -6.80 -2.93 -10.59
CA GLY A 4 -6.67 -2.64 -12.02
C GLY A 4 -6.45 -1.17 -12.37
N GLU A 5 -6.51 -0.26 -11.40
CA GLU A 5 -6.44 1.19 -11.62
C GLU A 5 -5.22 1.85 -10.95
N LEU A 6 -4.82 3.00 -11.50
CA LEU A 6 -3.84 3.92 -10.91
C LEU A 6 -4.59 5.07 -10.26
N TYR A 7 -4.32 5.30 -8.99
CA TYR A 7 -4.88 6.41 -8.21
C TYR A 7 -3.78 7.36 -7.80
N GLU A 8 -4.08 8.66 -7.79
CA GLU A 8 -3.31 9.63 -7.01
C GLU A 8 -4.06 9.88 -5.71
N VAL A 9 -3.37 9.68 -4.60
CA VAL A 9 -3.93 9.76 -3.25
C VAL A 9 -3.34 10.99 -2.56
N VAL A 10 -4.23 11.82 -2.01
CA VAL A 10 -3.84 12.89 -1.09
C VAL A 10 -3.84 12.33 0.32
N LEU A 11 -2.69 12.41 0.97
CA LEU A 11 -2.41 11.98 2.33
C LEU A 11 -2.62 13.13 3.31
N GLN A 12 -2.67 12.84 4.60
CA GLN A 12 -2.74 13.82 5.68
C GLN A 12 -1.45 13.77 6.48
N ALA A 13 -1.19 14.78 7.33
CA ALA A 13 -0.08 14.73 8.26
C ALA A 13 -0.20 13.45 9.10
N GLN A 14 0.90 12.71 9.26
CA GLN A 14 0.83 11.37 9.85
C GLN A 14 0.30 11.37 11.28
N GLU A 15 0.58 12.43 12.03
CA GLU A 15 0.07 12.64 13.39
C GLU A 15 -1.47 12.77 13.47
N ASP A 16 -2.12 13.18 12.38
CA ASP A 16 -3.57 13.34 12.28
C ASP A 16 -4.29 12.07 11.78
N VAL A 17 -3.54 11.04 11.39
CA VAL A 17 -4.10 9.83 10.78
C VAL A 17 -4.25 8.71 11.80
N GLN A 18 -5.49 8.31 12.05
CA GLN A 18 -5.78 7.09 12.79
C GLN A 18 -5.55 5.86 11.91
N LEU A 19 -4.51 5.10 12.22
CA LEU A 19 -4.24 3.80 11.61
C LEU A 19 -5.16 2.73 12.22
N VAL A 20 -5.60 1.78 11.39
CA VAL A 20 -6.35 0.58 11.79
C VAL A 20 -5.52 -0.29 12.72
N VAL A 21 -4.22 -0.40 12.45
CA VAL A 21 -3.24 -1.09 13.30
C VAL A 21 -1.94 -0.28 13.35
N PRO A 22 -1.12 -0.41 14.42
CA PRO A 22 0.23 0.15 14.43
C PRO A 22 1.02 -0.27 13.18
N PRO A 23 1.84 0.61 12.60
CA PRO A 23 2.59 0.27 11.40
C PRO A 23 3.57 -0.86 11.69
N SER A 24 3.69 -1.82 10.77
CA SER A 24 4.57 -2.99 10.99
C SER A 24 6.06 -2.62 11.02
N LYS A 25 6.39 -1.44 10.49
CA LYS A 25 7.71 -0.81 10.61
C LYS A 25 7.55 0.59 11.21
N ALA A 26 8.35 0.89 12.23
CA ALA A 26 8.42 2.24 12.79
C ALA A 26 8.85 3.25 11.72
N MET A 27 8.07 4.31 11.56
CA MET A 27 8.33 5.44 10.67
C MET A 27 8.30 6.73 11.48
N LEU A 28 9.10 7.72 11.09
CA LEU A 28 9.00 9.05 11.67
C LEU A 28 7.58 9.60 11.45
N ALA A 29 6.94 10.09 12.51
CA ALA A 29 5.63 10.71 12.42
C ALA A 29 5.73 12.22 12.11
N GLU A 30 6.71 12.89 12.71
CA GLU A 30 6.91 14.32 12.51
C GLU A 30 7.34 14.63 11.07
N GLY A 31 6.66 15.60 10.44
CA GLY A 31 6.98 16.05 9.09
C GLY A 31 6.70 15.02 7.98
N THR A 32 6.03 13.92 8.27
CA THR A 32 5.63 12.91 7.27
C THR A 32 4.12 12.83 7.10
N TYR A 33 3.70 12.16 6.03
CA TYR A 33 2.30 11.99 5.66
C TYR A 33 1.89 10.52 5.68
N ALA A 34 0.62 10.29 6.00
CA ALA A 34 0.00 8.97 6.05
C ALA A 34 -1.43 8.99 5.49
N GLY A 35 -1.98 7.79 5.26
CA GLY A 35 -3.36 7.64 4.84
C GLY A 35 -3.82 6.19 4.91
N VAL A 36 -5.13 6.00 5.10
CA VAL A 36 -5.78 4.68 5.11
C VAL A 36 -6.77 4.62 3.96
N LEU A 37 -6.56 3.66 3.06
CA LEU A 37 -7.40 3.47 1.89
C LEU A 37 -8.16 2.16 1.98
N ARG A 38 -9.47 2.20 1.76
CA ARG A 38 -10.25 0.97 1.60
C ARG A 38 -9.96 0.33 0.24
N LEU A 39 -9.57 -0.93 0.26
CA LEU A 39 -9.23 -1.73 -0.91
C LEU A 39 -10.28 -2.83 -1.11
N ARG A 40 -10.77 -2.97 -2.35
CA ARG A 40 -11.68 -4.04 -2.74
C ARG A 40 -11.00 -4.99 -3.71
N ILE A 41 -10.95 -6.27 -3.33
CA ILE A 41 -10.33 -7.33 -4.11
C ILE A 41 -11.42 -8.19 -4.76
N PRO A 42 -11.56 -8.14 -6.10
CA PRO A 42 -12.67 -8.80 -6.80
C PRO A 42 -12.55 -10.33 -6.84
N ALA A 43 -11.33 -10.86 -6.80
CA ALA A 43 -11.03 -12.30 -6.79
C ALA A 43 -9.81 -12.57 -5.92
N ALA A 44 -9.80 -13.69 -5.20
CA ALA A 44 -8.65 -14.10 -4.41
C ALA A 44 -7.46 -14.37 -5.34
N GLY A 45 -6.26 -13.99 -4.92
CA GLY A 45 -5.05 -14.22 -5.70
C GLY A 45 -3.90 -13.33 -5.29
N ARG A 46 -2.82 -13.39 -6.06
CA ARG A 46 -1.65 -12.55 -5.87
C ARG A 46 -1.86 -11.18 -6.51
N TYR A 47 -1.54 -10.13 -5.78
CA TYR A 47 -1.67 -8.75 -6.24
C TYR A 47 -0.35 -8.01 -6.05
N ARG A 48 -0.01 -7.21 -7.05
CA ARG A 48 1.08 -6.25 -7.02
C ARG A 48 0.55 -4.89 -6.60
N ILE A 49 1.03 -4.39 -5.46
CA ILE A 49 0.80 -3.02 -5.01
C ILE A 49 2.08 -2.21 -5.26
N ALA A 50 1.95 -1.10 -5.97
CA ALA A 50 3.10 -0.24 -6.27
C ALA A 50 2.84 1.22 -5.89
N LEU A 51 3.90 1.83 -5.36
CA LEU A 51 3.95 3.25 -4.98
C LEU A 51 5.04 3.96 -5.77
N ASP A 52 4.79 5.23 -6.08
CA ASP A 52 5.83 6.11 -6.64
C ASP A 52 6.66 6.84 -5.57
N SER A 53 6.47 6.50 -4.29
CA SER A 53 7.19 7.05 -3.15
C SER A 53 7.81 5.94 -2.28
N GLY A 54 8.69 6.35 -1.37
CA GLY A 54 9.33 5.48 -0.38
C GLY A 54 8.46 5.17 0.86
N ALA A 55 7.15 5.47 0.81
CA ALA A 55 6.27 5.22 1.95
C ALA A 55 6.24 3.73 2.35
N TRP A 56 6.05 3.50 3.64
CA TRP A 56 5.73 2.18 4.13
C TRP A 56 4.28 1.84 3.78
N MET A 57 4.01 0.55 3.56
CA MET A 57 2.66 0.08 3.25
C MET A 57 2.35 -1.17 4.07
N ASP A 58 1.17 -1.19 4.68
CA ASP A 58 0.59 -2.34 5.35
C ASP A 58 -0.76 -2.64 4.73
N VAL A 59 -1.02 -3.89 4.37
CA VAL A 59 -2.37 -4.35 4.03
C VAL A 59 -2.96 -4.99 5.27
N VAL A 60 -4.14 -4.56 5.67
CA VAL A 60 -4.80 -4.97 6.92
C VAL A 60 -6.13 -5.64 6.59
N ASP A 61 -6.34 -6.82 7.16
CA ASP A 61 -7.62 -7.53 7.16
C ASP A 61 -8.05 -7.79 8.61
N ALA A 62 -9.29 -7.44 8.95
CA ALA A 62 -9.87 -7.66 10.27
C ALA A 62 -8.94 -7.27 11.46
N GLY A 63 -8.17 -6.19 11.33
CA GLY A 63 -7.25 -5.72 12.38
C GLY A 63 -5.92 -6.46 12.47
N SER A 64 -5.57 -7.27 11.47
CA SER A 64 -4.29 -7.96 11.35
C SER A 64 -3.58 -7.58 10.04
N VAL A 65 -2.26 -7.40 10.10
CA VAL A 65 -1.45 -7.15 8.90
C VAL A 65 -1.33 -8.46 8.09
N ILE A 66 -1.61 -8.38 6.80
CA ILE A 66 -1.27 -9.43 5.84
C ILE A 66 0.20 -9.25 5.47
N ASN A 67 1.00 -10.29 5.72
CA ASN A 67 2.42 -10.28 5.33
C ASN A 67 2.57 -10.21 3.82
N SER A 68 3.51 -9.39 3.34
CA SER A 68 3.91 -9.39 1.93
C SER A 68 4.58 -10.72 1.57
N SER A 69 4.28 -11.27 0.41
CA SER A 69 4.97 -12.44 -0.12
C SER A 69 6.35 -12.07 -0.67
N GLU A 70 6.46 -10.93 -1.34
CA GLU A 70 7.71 -10.42 -1.91
C GLU A 70 7.72 -8.88 -1.93
N PHE A 71 8.90 -8.26 -1.91
CA PHE A 71 9.05 -6.83 -2.13
C PHE A 71 10.27 -6.54 -2.99
N SER A 72 10.16 -5.55 -3.87
CA SER A 72 11.29 -5.01 -4.63
C SER A 72 11.30 -3.48 -4.57
N GLY A 73 12.48 -2.92 -4.30
CA GLY A 73 12.77 -1.51 -4.53
C GLY A 73 13.34 -1.37 -5.92
N ALA A 74 12.83 -0.44 -6.74
CA ALA A 74 13.40 -0.23 -8.06
C ALA A 74 14.78 0.41 -7.94
N LEU A 75 15.86 -0.34 -8.23
CA LEU A 75 17.23 0.18 -8.24
C LEU A 75 17.55 0.97 -9.51
N THR A 76 16.79 0.77 -10.59
CA THR A 76 17.13 1.26 -11.95
C THR A 76 16.00 2.04 -12.63
N CYS A 77 14.78 2.06 -12.08
CA CYS A 77 13.65 2.83 -12.60
C CYS A 77 13.25 3.91 -11.60
N THR A 78 13.01 5.14 -12.09
CA THR A 78 12.59 6.27 -11.26
C THR A 78 11.19 6.10 -10.68
N LYS A 79 10.29 5.36 -11.35
CA LYS A 79 8.94 4.98 -10.86
C LYS A 79 8.49 3.63 -11.44
N PRO A 80 7.76 2.80 -10.67
CA PRO A 80 7.43 2.97 -9.25
C PRO A 80 8.68 2.81 -8.35
N ALA A 81 8.71 3.54 -7.24
CA ALA A 81 9.83 3.50 -6.29
C ALA A 81 9.80 2.22 -5.43
N LYS A 82 8.60 1.66 -5.20
CA LYS A 82 8.38 0.46 -4.40
C LYS A 82 7.30 -0.41 -5.03
N ILE A 83 7.56 -1.72 -5.08
CA ILE A 83 6.59 -2.73 -5.49
C ILE A 83 6.56 -3.81 -4.40
N VAL A 84 5.36 -4.22 -3.98
CA VAL A 84 5.16 -5.29 -3.00
C VAL A 84 4.08 -6.24 -3.51
N LEU A 85 4.33 -7.54 -3.39
CA LEU A 85 3.37 -8.58 -3.70
C LEU A 85 2.68 -9.05 -2.43
N TYR A 86 1.37 -9.27 -2.54
CA TYR A 86 0.53 -9.81 -1.47
C TYR A 86 -0.38 -10.90 -2.03
N ASP A 87 -0.57 -11.96 -1.27
CA ASP A 87 -1.63 -12.94 -1.52
C ASP A 87 -2.89 -12.43 -0.78
N LEU A 88 -3.90 -11.97 -1.53
CA LEU A 88 -5.06 -11.27 -0.99
C LEU A 88 -6.34 -12.13 -1.13
N PRO A 89 -7.19 -12.17 -0.08
CA PRO A 89 -8.46 -12.88 -0.13
C PRO A 89 -9.50 -12.13 -0.96
N GLN A 90 -10.46 -12.87 -1.52
CA GLN A 90 -11.63 -12.29 -2.19
C GLN A 90 -12.58 -11.63 -1.18
N ASN A 91 -13.23 -10.53 -1.57
CA ASN A 91 -14.39 -9.94 -0.87
C ASN A 91 -14.17 -9.52 0.59
N ALA A 92 -12.94 -9.51 1.09
CA ALA A 92 -12.60 -8.90 2.36
C ALA A 92 -12.62 -7.35 2.23
N THR A 93 -13.04 -6.67 3.29
CA THR A 93 -12.81 -5.22 3.40
C THR A 93 -11.39 -5.03 3.90
N LEU A 94 -10.47 -4.83 2.96
CA LEU A 94 -9.06 -4.60 3.26
C LEU A 94 -8.79 -3.11 3.42
N TYR A 95 -7.79 -2.80 4.25
CA TYR A 95 -7.25 -1.45 4.38
C TYR A 95 -5.80 -1.44 3.94
N LEU A 96 -5.45 -0.55 3.00
CA LEU A 96 -4.07 -0.21 2.69
C LEU A 96 -3.69 1.01 3.52
N GLN A 97 -2.78 0.83 4.47
CA GLN A 97 -2.22 1.92 5.26
C GLN A 97 -0.90 2.35 4.65
N LEU A 98 -0.74 3.64 4.41
CA LEU A 98 0.50 4.25 3.95
C LEU A 98 1.05 5.12 5.08
N THR A 99 2.33 4.99 5.40
CA THR A 99 2.98 5.77 6.47
C THR A 99 4.38 6.22 6.05
N GLY A 100 4.85 7.32 6.63
CA GLY A 100 6.17 7.87 6.45
C GLY A 100 6.43 8.40 5.04
N SER A 101 5.39 8.86 4.34
CA SER A 101 5.57 9.51 3.04
C SER A 101 6.20 10.89 3.24
N ALA A 102 7.20 11.23 2.42
CA ALA A 102 7.79 12.58 2.40
C ALA A 102 6.92 13.61 1.65
N SER A 103 5.91 13.15 0.92
CA SER A 103 4.98 13.95 0.10
C SER A 103 3.54 13.67 0.53
N ASP A 104 2.70 14.71 0.50
CA ASP A 104 1.26 14.61 0.71
C ASP A 104 0.53 13.95 -0.47
N ARG A 105 1.21 13.73 -1.59
CA ARG A 105 0.69 12.99 -2.75
C ARG A 105 1.51 11.74 -3.01
N VAL A 106 0.79 10.63 -3.21
CA VAL A 106 1.36 9.34 -3.61
C VAL A 106 0.51 8.72 -4.70
N ARG A 107 1.14 8.18 -5.74
CA ARG A 107 0.47 7.35 -6.74
C ARG A 107 0.51 5.90 -6.34
N VAL A 108 -0.66 5.27 -6.35
CA VAL A 108 -0.87 3.89 -5.93
C VAL A 108 -1.51 3.12 -7.07
N SER A 109 -0.97 1.95 -7.38
CA SER A 109 -1.66 0.96 -8.23
C SER A 109 -1.77 -0.36 -7.50
N VAL A 110 -2.90 -1.04 -7.70
CA VAL A 110 -3.12 -2.41 -7.22
C VAL A 110 -3.54 -3.22 -8.42
N VAL A 111 -2.73 -4.18 -8.85
CA VAL A 111 -3.03 -4.99 -10.04
C VAL A 111 -2.89 -6.47 -9.73
N PRO A 112 -3.71 -7.35 -10.32
CA PRO A 112 -3.45 -8.79 -10.27
C PRO A 112 -2.03 -9.09 -10.76
N HIS A 113 -1.34 -9.95 -10.04
CA HIS A 113 -0.06 -10.51 -10.46
C HIS A 113 -0.33 -11.89 -11.05
N ASN A 114 -0.38 -11.96 -12.37
CA ASN A 114 -0.51 -13.22 -13.07
C ASN A 114 0.90 -13.70 -13.40
N ASP A 115 1.27 -14.92 -12.99
CA ASP A 115 2.53 -15.58 -13.36
C ASP A 115 2.57 -16.01 -14.84
N ALA A 116 1.71 -15.45 -15.69
CA ALA A 116 1.73 -15.68 -17.13
C ALA A 116 2.71 -14.71 -17.79
N GLN A 117 3.98 -15.10 -17.78
CA GLN A 117 4.99 -14.68 -18.76
C GLN A 117 5.75 -15.92 -19.23
#